data_AF-A0A7W1FYY6-F1
#
_entry.id   AF-A0A7W1FYY6-F1
#
_cell.length_a   1.000
_cell.length_b   1.000
_cell.length_c   1.000
_cell.angle_alpha   90.00
_cell.angle_beta   90.00
_cell.angle_gamma   90.00
#
_symmetry.space_group_name_H-M   'P 1'
#
loop_
_entity.id
_entity.type
_entity.pdbx_description
1 polymer ?
#
loop_
_entity_poly.entity_id
_entity_poly.type
_entity_poly.pdbx_seq_one_letter_code
_entity_poly.pdbx_strand_id
1 'polypeptide(L)' 'MWYVYVLKSIEKSFIYIGSTSDVTKRLEQHNNRLSL' A
#
# COMPACT_ATOMS: atom_id res chain seq x y z
N MET A 1 -5.66 0.80 -15.84
CA MET A 1 -6.69 0.37 -14.86
C MET A 1 -6.36 1.03 -13.53
N TRP A 2 -7.36 1.39 -12.72
CA TRP A 2 -7.14 1.92 -11.37
C TRP A 2 -7.71 0.91 -10.37
N TYR A 3 -6.95 0.58 -9.32
CA TYR A 3 -7.34 -0.39 -8.31
C TYR A 3 -7.55 0.30 -6.97
N VAL A 4 -8.52 -0.17 -6.20
CA VAL A 4 -8.70 0.18 -4.78
C VAL A 4 -8.31 -1.05 -3.96
N TYR A 5 -7.49 -0.87 -2.93
CA TYR A 5 -6.93 -1.98 -2.16
C TYR A 5 -6.85 -1.64 -0.67
N VAL A 6 -6.68 -2.69 0.14
CA VAL A 6 -6.49 -2.61 1.59
C VAL A 6 -5.19 -3.32 1.95
N LEU A 7 -4.31 -2.63 2.68
CA LEU A 7 -3.09 -3.20 3.27
C LEU A 7 -3.28 -3.33 4.78
N LYS A 8 -2.99 -4.51 5.33
CA LYS A 8 -2.94 -4.74 6.77
C LYS A 8 -1.48 -4.88 7.18
N SER A 9 -1.05 -4.09 8.17
CA SER A 9 0.29 -4.25 8.72
C SER A 9 0.41 -5.59 9.47
N ILE A 10 1.54 -6.26 9.30
CA ILE A 10 1.85 -7.51 10.02
C ILE A 10 2.29 -7.20 11.45
N GLU A 11 3.03 -6.11 11.65
CA GLU A 11 3.62 -5.74 12.94
C GLU A 11 2.72 -4.84 13.80
N LYS A 12 1.80 -4.11 13.16
CA LYS A 12 0.95 -3.11 13.83
C LYS A 12 -0.52 -3.44 13.60
N SER A 13 -1.37 -3.12 14.57
CA SER A 13 -2.83 -3.13 14.39
C SER A 13 -3.28 -1.93 13.56
N PHE A 14 -2.79 -1.85 12.32
CA PHE A 14 -3.00 -0.74 11.40
C PHE A 14 -3.45 -1.26 10.04
N ILE A 15 -4.46 -0.59 9.49
CA ILE A 15 -5.00 -0.86 8.16
C ILE A 15 -4.87 0.42 7.34
N TYR A 16 -4.37 0.29 6.12
CA TYR A 16 -4.30 1.36 5.13
C TYR A 16 -5.21 1.03 3.95
N ILE A 17 -5.97 2.02 3.50
CA ILE A 17 -6.83 1.92 2.32
C ILE A 17 -6.31 2.92 1.30
N GLY A 18 -6.14 2.50 0.05
CA GLY A 18 -5.59 3.36 -0.99
C GLY A 18 -6.03 2.93 -2.38
N SER A 19 -5.62 3.72 -3.37
CA SER A 19 -5.80 3.39 -4.78
C SER A 19 -4.52 3.65 -5.58
N THR A 20 -4.33 2.90 -6.66
CA THR A 20 -3.15 2.99 -7.52
C THR A 20 -3.42 2.36 -8.88
N SER A 21 -2.69 2.76 -9.91
CA SER A 21 -2.63 2.03 -11.19
C SER A 21 -1.66 0.83 -11.16
N ASP A 22 -0.73 0.81 -10.22
CA ASP A 22 0.29 -0.23 -10.03
C ASP A 22 0.38 -0.64 -8.56
N VAL A 23 -0.15 -1.83 -8.24
CA VAL A 23 -0.24 -2.35 -6.87
C VAL A 23 1.13 -2.81 -6.36
N THR A 24 1.95 -3.42 -7.22
CA THR A 24 3.26 -3.95 -6.85
C THR A 24 4.20 -2.82 -6.43
N LYS A 25 4.31 -1.78 -7.27
CA LYS A 25 5.12 -0.59 -6.96
C LYS A 25 4.66 0.08 -5.66
N ARG A 26 3.36 0.15 -5.44
CA ARG A 26 2.79 0.81 -4.26
C ARG A 26 3.04 0.03 -2.97
N LEU A 27 3.00 -1.31 -3.03
CA LEU A 27 3.34 -2.17 -1.92
C LEU A 27 4.81 -2.00 -1.49
N GLU A 28 5.74 -1.97 -2.45
CA GLU A 28 7.16 -1.74 -2.18
C GLU A 28 7.40 -0.38 -1.51
N GLN A 29 6.71 0.67 -1.96
CA GLN A 29 6.81 2.00 -1.36
C GLN A 29 6.36 2.02 0.11
N HIS A 30 5.25 1.35 0.43
CA HIS A 30 4.78 1.24 1.80
C HIS A 30 5.77 0.51 2.70
N ASN A 31 6.34 -0.61 2.22
CA ASN A 31 7.29 -1.40 3.00
C ASN A 31 8.63 -0.67 3.19
N ASN A 32 9.07 0.09 2.18
CA ASN A 32 10.32 0.84 2.24
C ASN A 32 10.18 2.27 2.80
N ARG A 33 8.97 2.65 3.26
CA ARG A 33 8.65 4.01 3.75
C ARG A 33 8.99 5.12 2.75
N LEU A 34 8.91 4.81 1.46
CA LEU A 34 9.11 5.78 0.40
C LEU A 34 7.85 6.63 0.28
N SER A 35 7.95 7.93 0.57
CA SER A 35 6.95 8.89 0.13
C SER A 35 7.21 9.22 -1.34
N LEU A 36 6.24 8.91 -2.19
CA LEU A 36 6.09 9.61 -3.47
C LEU A 36 5.43 10.96 -3.23
#